data_AF-A0A1R0ZAT3-F1
#
_entry.id   AF-A0A1R0ZAT3-F1
#
_cell.length_a   1.000
_cell.length_b   1.000
_cell.length_c   1.000
_cell.angle_alpha   90.00
_cell.angle_beta   90.00
_cell.angle_gamma   90.00
#
_symmetry.space_group_name_H-M   'P 1'
#
loop_
_entity.id
_entity.type
_entity.pdbx_description
1 polymer ?
#
loop_
_entity_poly.entity_id
_entity_poly.type
_entity_poly.pdbx_seq_one_letter_code
_entity_poly.pdbx_strand_id
1 'polypeptide(L)'
;MGRWKIGSFTAAIGCIALGVIIVMAQYNMISYEVLGYLWPALLILFGLEMLLRLFIKSDAKSRVSGWAILLIILLVGASSAQSVMAGGSLSSLIGNTHLTPLSGNLEVKDNITTLKIVLPSGKVKVEGIDGSSLDYEGSLLLPGKSQSEAESALEKKWKVKTEGDTLIMELDTDHNWFSNIQFGFNTKSPYLNVSVPSSLAVEVDTSDGSIEAWDLKSGLVVDTSNGVINIHDVAGGVEAHTSNGSLTVQNIQGGAQLKSSNGAIILDNIDGALTAKSSNGKITINSAVTGKWKCSSSNGKITVGLPTVSDAKITADTSNGSLKGNVPWDLDGDSFGTAILGKGTYTVDLSTSNGSVTVDTAE
;
A
#
# COMPACT_ATOMS: atom_id res chain seq x y z
N MET A 1 39.67 28.06 -1.34
CA MET A 1 39.02 27.40 -0.17
C MET A 1 38.80 25.94 -0.50
N GLY A 2 39.27 25.02 0.34
CA GLY A 2 39.19 23.58 0.09
C GLY A 2 37.75 23.08 -0.10
N ARG A 3 37.54 22.06 -0.93
CA ARG A 3 36.24 21.42 -1.15
C ARG A 3 35.93 20.46 0.02
N TRP A 4 35.32 20.95 1.09
CA TRP A 4 34.94 20.12 2.24
C TRP A 4 33.71 19.27 1.90
N LYS A 5 33.82 17.94 2.08
CA LYS A 5 32.72 16.98 1.85
C LYS A 5 31.65 17.11 2.93
N ILE A 6 30.37 16.96 2.55
CA ILE A 6 29.21 17.02 3.46
C ILE A 6 29.34 15.92 4.52
N GLY A 7 29.13 16.28 5.79
CA GLY A 7 29.18 15.39 6.95
C GLY A 7 30.54 15.26 7.61
N SER A 8 31.59 15.89 7.06
CA SER A 8 32.93 15.86 7.68
C SER A 8 32.99 16.65 9.00
N PHE A 9 32.24 17.74 9.10
CA PHE A 9 32.17 18.56 10.31
C PHE A 9 31.33 17.87 11.39
N THR A 10 30.14 17.39 11.03
CA THR A 10 29.29 16.60 11.93
C THR A 10 30.02 15.35 12.45
N ALA A 11 30.77 14.65 11.59
CA ALA A 11 31.59 13.51 11.98
C ALA A 11 32.66 13.87 13.03
N ALA A 12 33.38 14.98 12.84
CA ALA A 12 34.39 15.43 13.77
C ALA A 12 33.80 15.79 15.15
N ILE A 13 32.67 16.51 15.16
CA ILE A 13 31.94 16.83 16.39
C ILE A 13 31.47 15.55 17.08
N GLY A 14 30.93 14.60 16.32
CA GLY A 14 30.50 13.30 16.86
C GLY A 14 31.64 12.53 17.53
N CYS A 15 32.82 12.47 16.90
CA CYS A 15 33.98 11.81 17.50
C CYS A 15 34.45 12.49 18.80
N ILE A 16 34.48 13.83 18.84
CA ILE A 16 34.86 14.58 20.03
C ILE A 16 33.84 14.34 21.15
N ALA A 17 32.55 14.48 20.86
CA ALA A 17 31.48 14.28 21.83
C ALA A 17 31.48 12.85 22.38
N LEU A 18 31.65 11.85 21.52
CA LEU A 18 31.78 10.44 21.92
C LEU A 18 32.96 10.23 22.87
N GLY A 19 34.15 10.75 22.53
CA GLY A 19 35.34 10.63 23.37
C GLY A 19 35.16 11.29 24.74
N VAL A 20 34.56 12.47 24.78
CA VAL A 20 34.26 13.20 26.02
C VAL A 20 33.29 12.41 26.90
N ILE A 21 32.22 11.84 26.34
CA ILE A 21 31.24 11.06 27.09
C ILE A 21 31.90 9.80 27.68
N ILE A 22 32.72 9.09 26.90
CA ILE A 22 33.43 7.88 27.38
C ILE A 22 34.36 8.22 28.55
N VAL A 23 35.13 9.30 28.46
CA VAL A 23 36.03 9.74 29.53
C VAL A 23 35.24 10.11 30.79
N MET A 24 34.19 10.92 30.66
CA MET A 24 33.37 11.29 31.81
C MET A 24 32.67 10.10 32.47
N ALA A 25 32.24 9.11 31.67
CA ALA A 25 31.66 7.88 32.18
C ALA A 25 32.69 7.02 32.94
N GLN A 26 33.94 6.97 32.47
CA GLN A 26 35.02 6.24 33.15
C GLN A 26 35.35 6.81 34.55
N TYR A 27 35.19 8.11 34.75
CA TYR A 27 35.33 8.77 36.05
C TYR A 27 34.03 8.79 36.87
N ASN A 28 33.01 8.03 36.46
CA ASN A 28 31.72 7.92 37.13
C ASN A 28 30.96 9.26 37.27
N MET A 29 31.27 10.25 36.41
CA MET A 29 30.61 11.56 36.43
C MET A 29 29.26 11.53 35.70
N ILE A 30 29.11 10.65 34.71
CA ILE A 30 27.87 10.44 33.93
C ILE A 30 27.66 8.95 33.65
N SER A 31 26.40 8.54 33.49
CA SER A 31 26.06 7.17 33.09
C SER A 31 26.29 6.96 31.59
N TYR A 32 26.59 5.72 31.20
CA TYR A 32 26.67 5.32 29.78
C TYR A 32 25.34 5.47 29.04
N GLU A 33 24.22 5.62 29.74
CA GLU A 33 22.90 5.94 29.16
C GLU A 33 22.92 7.22 28.32
N VAL A 34 23.82 8.17 28.63
CA VAL A 34 23.94 9.44 27.90
C VAL A 34 24.38 9.22 26.44
N LEU A 35 25.05 8.10 26.11
CA LEU A 35 25.39 7.76 24.72
C LEU A 35 24.15 7.56 23.84
N GLY A 36 23.02 7.15 24.41
CA GLY A 36 21.76 6.97 23.67
C GLY A 36 21.25 8.26 23.04
N TYR A 37 21.58 9.42 23.62
CA TYR A 37 21.18 10.74 23.10
C TYR A 37 22.16 11.33 22.08
N LEU A 38 23.29 10.67 21.81
CA LEU A 38 24.32 11.19 20.91
C LEU A 38 23.89 11.09 19.44
N TRP A 39 23.26 9.99 19.03
CA TRP A 39 22.90 9.77 17.62
C TRP A 39 21.76 10.68 17.12
N PRO A 40 20.69 10.99 17.88
CA PRO A 40 19.67 11.94 17.43
C PRO A 40 20.27 13.35 17.29
N ALA A 41 21.14 13.75 18.23
CA ALA A 41 21.84 15.03 18.16
C ALA A 41 22.73 15.12 16.91
N LEU A 42 23.41 14.03 16.53
CA LEU A 42 24.22 13.98 15.32
C LEU A 42 23.39 14.00 14.03
N LEU A 43 22.21 13.38 14.00
CA LEU A 43 21.29 13.50 12.86
C LEU A 43 20.76 14.92 12.69
N ILE A 44 20.40 15.58 13.81
CA ILE A 44 19.99 16.98 13.81
C ILE A 44 21.14 17.87 13.31
N LEU A 45 22.36 17.67 13.81
CA LEU A 45 23.55 18.40 13.36
C LEU A 45 23.84 18.15 11.87
N PHE A 46 23.68 16.92 11.39
CA PHE A 46 23.85 16.59 9.97
C PHE A 46 22.80 17.28 9.09
N GLY A 47 21.53 17.28 9.52
CA GLY A 47 20.44 18.00 8.85
C GLY A 47 20.67 19.52 8.83
N LEU A 48 21.13 20.09 9.94
CA LEU A 48 21.51 21.50 10.03
C LEU A 48 22.70 21.84 9.12
N GLU A 49 23.72 20.98 9.05
CA GLU A 49 24.86 21.15 8.14
C GLU A 49 24.40 21.15 6.67
N MET A 50 23.41 20.31 6.33
CA MET A 50 22.82 20.25 4.99
C MET A 50 21.99 21.50 4.66
N LEU A 51 21.18 21.99 5.60
CA LEU A 51 20.38 23.22 5.44
C LEU A 51 21.25 24.48 5.33
N LEU A 52 22.32 24.60 6.14
CA LEU A 52 23.27 25.71 6.08
C LEU A 52 23.92 25.83 4.70
N ARG A 53 24.18 24.70 4.02
CA ARG A 53 24.74 24.71 2.66
C ARG A 53 23.72 25.02 1.57
N LEU A 54 22.42 24.79 1.80
CA LEU A 54 21.37 25.24 0.88
C LEU A 54 21.20 26.77 0.91
N PHE A 55 21.45 27.40 2.07
CA PHE A 55 21.41 28.86 2.21
C PHE A 55 22.65 29.57 1.67
N ILE A 56 23.81 28.90 1.64
CA ILE A 56 25.06 29.44 1.09
C ILE A 56 25.18 28.99 -0.37
N LYS A 57 24.66 29.81 -1.30
CA LYS A 57 24.71 29.60 -2.77
C LYS A 57 26.03 28.96 -3.23
N SER A 58 25.96 27.74 -3.75
CA SER A 58 27.11 27.04 -4.35
C SER A 58 26.62 26.05 -5.40
N ASP A 59 26.88 26.35 -6.68
CA ASP A 59 26.64 25.52 -7.87
C ASP A 59 27.54 24.26 -7.95
N ALA A 60 27.72 23.54 -6.83
CA ALA A 60 28.58 22.36 -6.79
C ALA A 60 27.76 21.08 -6.56
N LYS A 61 27.81 20.16 -7.54
CA LYS A 61 27.26 18.78 -7.46
C LYS A 61 27.65 18.15 -6.11
N SER A 62 26.65 17.92 -5.26
CA SER A 62 26.81 17.35 -3.92
C SER A 62 27.16 15.87 -4.00
N ARG A 63 28.37 15.49 -3.58
CA ARG A 63 28.72 14.10 -3.26
C ARG A 63 28.75 13.94 -1.75
N VAL A 64 27.85 13.13 -1.22
CA VAL A 64 27.83 12.73 0.20
C VAL A 64 29.10 11.91 0.48
N SER A 65 29.78 12.17 1.58
CA SER A 65 30.97 11.40 1.98
C SER A 65 30.55 10.00 2.45
N GLY A 66 31.07 8.94 1.84
CA GLY A 66 30.84 7.55 2.30
C GLY A 66 31.23 7.32 3.76
N TRP A 67 32.15 8.13 4.31
CA TRP A 67 32.53 8.08 5.73
C TRP A 67 31.40 8.50 6.68
N ALA A 68 30.46 9.36 6.26
CA ALA A 68 29.31 9.74 7.10
C ALA A 68 28.32 8.58 7.23
N ILE A 69 28.09 7.84 6.14
CA ILE A 69 27.26 6.62 6.14
C ILE A 69 27.92 5.55 7.01
N LEU A 70 29.24 5.37 6.88
CA LEU A 70 30.01 4.43 7.70
C LEU A 70 29.98 4.80 9.19
N LEU A 71 30.05 6.09 9.53
CA LEU A 71 29.92 6.59 10.90
C LEU A 71 28.51 6.37 11.47
N ILE A 72 27.45 6.61 10.68
CA ILE A 72 26.07 6.34 11.09
C ILE A 72 25.90 4.84 11.34
N ILE A 73 26.34 3.98 10.41
CA ILE A 73 26.28 2.52 10.59
C ILE A 73 27.08 2.07 11.82
N LEU A 74 28.27 2.63 12.04
CA LEU A 74 29.13 2.26 13.17
C LEU A 74 28.59 2.80 14.50
N LEU A 75 27.95 3.97 14.52
CA LEU A 75 27.28 4.52 15.72
C LEU A 75 26.00 3.75 16.05
N VAL A 76 25.21 3.36 15.04
CA VAL A 76 24.08 2.43 15.21
C VAL A 76 24.60 1.09 15.74
N GLY A 77 25.71 0.59 15.20
CA GLY A 77 26.39 -0.62 15.67
C GLY A 77 26.88 -0.54 17.12
N ALA A 78 27.58 0.53 17.50
CA ALA A 78 28.11 0.72 18.85
C ALA A 78 27.01 0.94 19.89
N SER A 79 25.94 1.65 19.55
CA SER A 79 24.78 1.83 20.42
C SER A 79 23.99 0.52 20.57
N SER A 80 23.88 -0.27 19.49
CA SER A 80 23.30 -1.61 19.56
C SER A 80 24.13 -2.58 20.42
N ALA A 81 25.46 -2.44 20.44
CA ALA A 81 26.31 -3.24 21.32
C ALA A 81 26.09 -2.91 22.80
N GLN A 82 25.86 -1.65 23.19
CA GLN A 82 25.57 -1.28 24.58
C GLN A 82 24.20 -1.75 25.06
N SER A 83 23.17 -1.68 24.23
CA SER A 83 21.86 -2.24 24.56
C SER A 83 21.96 -3.75 24.77
N VAL A 84 22.62 -4.47 23.85
CA VAL A 84 22.77 -5.93 23.90
C VAL A 84 23.63 -6.40 25.09
N MET A 85 24.70 -5.66 25.45
CA MET A 85 25.56 -5.99 26.58
C MET A 85 24.92 -5.74 27.96
N ALA A 86 23.94 -4.83 28.05
CA ALA A 86 23.13 -4.61 29.26
C ALA A 86 21.94 -5.58 29.39
N GLY A 87 21.87 -6.63 28.55
CA GLY A 87 20.74 -7.57 28.50
C GLY A 87 19.49 -7.02 27.80
N GLY A 88 19.57 -5.85 27.18
CA GLY A 88 18.49 -5.22 26.42
C GLY A 88 18.56 -5.53 24.93
N SER A 89 17.45 -6.02 24.36
CA SER A 89 17.30 -6.06 22.90
C SER A 89 17.16 -4.64 22.34
N LEU A 90 17.74 -4.37 21.16
CA LEU A 90 17.51 -3.13 20.39
C LEU A 90 16.01 -2.85 20.18
N SER A 91 15.17 -3.90 20.21
CA SER A 91 13.72 -3.81 20.13
C SER A 91 13.08 -3.13 21.35
N SER A 92 13.72 -3.10 22.52
CA SER A 92 13.12 -2.51 23.73
C SER A 92 13.03 -0.98 23.71
N LEU A 93 13.77 -0.31 22.81
CA LEU A 93 13.73 1.15 22.60
C LEU A 93 12.71 1.57 21.52
N ILE A 94 12.20 0.62 20.73
CA ILE A 94 11.26 0.83 19.63
C ILE A 94 10.03 -0.01 19.97
N GLY A 95 8.94 0.63 20.42
CA GLY A 95 7.77 -0.03 21.04
C GLY A 95 7.55 -1.49 20.61
N ASN A 96 7.73 -2.43 21.53
CA ASN A 96 7.48 -3.84 21.27
C ASN A 96 6.01 -4.01 20.89
N THR A 97 5.76 -4.75 19.82
CA THR A 97 4.42 -5.15 19.41
C THR A 97 4.30 -6.66 19.43
N HIS A 98 3.12 -7.14 19.82
CA HIS A 98 2.81 -8.56 19.85
C HIS A 98 1.61 -8.83 18.94
N LEU A 99 1.69 -9.94 18.22
CA LEU A 99 0.53 -10.48 17.51
C LEU A 99 -0.43 -11.05 18.53
N THR A 100 -1.64 -10.50 18.55
CA THR A 100 -2.68 -10.85 19.51
C THR A 100 -3.84 -11.46 18.75
N PRO A 101 -4.23 -12.72 19.04
CA PRO A 101 -5.36 -13.35 18.37
C PRO A 101 -6.66 -12.64 18.76
N LEU A 102 -7.59 -12.58 17.80
CA LEU A 102 -8.97 -12.18 18.04
C LEU A 102 -9.91 -13.10 17.28
N SER A 103 -11.11 -13.26 17.81
CA SER A 103 -12.22 -13.85 17.09
C SER A 103 -13.53 -13.30 17.63
N GLY A 104 -14.59 -13.44 16.85
CA GLY A 104 -15.94 -13.10 17.27
C GLY A 104 -16.97 -13.61 16.28
N ASN A 105 -18.19 -13.73 16.78
CA ASN A 105 -19.38 -14.09 16.03
C ASN A 105 -20.47 -13.10 16.43
N LEU A 106 -21.16 -12.54 15.44
CA LEU A 106 -22.20 -11.53 15.60
C LEU A 106 -23.37 -11.85 14.66
N GLU A 107 -24.60 -11.75 15.15
CA GLU A 107 -25.77 -11.72 14.28
C GLU A 107 -25.95 -10.32 13.71
N VAL A 108 -25.94 -10.22 12.38
CA VAL A 108 -26.18 -8.97 11.66
C VAL A 108 -27.67 -8.67 11.69
N LYS A 109 -28.02 -7.49 12.23
CA LYS A 109 -29.41 -7.02 12.25
C LYS A 109 -29.87 -6.64 10.85
N ASP A 110 -31.16 -6.83 10.56
CA ASP A 110 -31.78 -6.53 9.26
C ASP A 110 -31.60 -5.08 8.78
N ASN A 111 -31.34 -4.13 9.68
CA ASN A 111 -31.12 -2.73 9.35
C ASN A 111 -29.69 -2.40 8.91
N ILE A 112 -28.77 -3.37 8.96
CA ILE A 112 -27.38 -3.20 8.54
C ILE A 112 -27.27 -3.60 7.07
N THR A 113 -26.72 -2.71 6.26
CA THR A 113 -26.49 -2.93 4.83
C THR A 113 -25.02 -2.90 4.47
N THR A 114 -24.16 -2.36 5.35
CA THR A 114 -22.75 -2.12 5.06
C THR A 114 -21.86 -2.63 6.19
N LEU A 115 -20.79 -3.32 5.85
CA LEU A 115 -19.66 -3.62 6.73
C LEU A 115 -18.47 -2.75 6.33
N LYS A 116 -17.89 -2.01 7.29
CA LYS A 116 -16.66 -1.25 7.11
C LYS A 116 -15.56 -1.82 8.01
N ILE A 117 -14.45 -2.26 7.39
CA ILE A 117 -13.26 -2.76 8.08
C ILE A 117 -12.16 -1.70 7.95
N VAL A 118 -11.62 -1.25 9.09
CA VAL A 118 -10.52 -0.28 9.13
C VAL A 118 -9.35 -0.86 9.92
N LEU A 119 -8.24 -1.13 9.22
CA LEU A 119 -7.02 -1.67 9.83
C LEU A 119 -5.80 -0.85 9.43
N PRO A 120 -4.85 -0.58 10.34
CA PRO A 120 -3.61 0.11 9.97
C PRO A 120 -2.76 -0.76 9.04
N SER A 121 -2.68 -2.06 9.32
CA SER A 121 -1.94 -3.01 8.50
C SER A 121 -2.41 -4.45 8.71
N GLY A 122 -2.13 -5.29 7.73
CA GLY A 122 -2.38 -6.73 7.77
C GLY A 122 -3.12 -7.24 6.54
N LYS A 123 -3.05 -8.55 6.33
CA LYS A 123 -3.81 -9.22 5.27
C LYS A 123 -5.29 -9.24 5.66
N VAL A 124 -6.17 -8.79 4.79
CA VAL A 124 -7.63 -8.88 5.00
C VAL A 124 -8.22 -9.87 4.01
N LYS A 125 -8.98 -10.84 4.52
CA LYS A 125 -9.82 -11.72 3.71
C LYS A 125 -11.28 -11.47 4.02
N VAL A 126 -12.10 -11.29 3.00
CA VAL A 126 -13.55 -11.16 3.14
C VAL A 126 -14.25 -12.19 2.25
N GLU A 127 -15.08 -13.02 2.85
CA GLU A 127 -15.89 -14.02 2.17
C GLU A 127 -17.37 -13.73 2.38
N GLY A 128 -18.13 -13.62 1.29
CA GLY A 128 -19.58 -13.58 1.36
C GLY A 128 -20.17 -14.96 1.62
N ILE A 129 -21.02 -15.08 2.64
CA ILE A 129 -21.75 -16.31 2.99
C ILE A 129 -23.25 -16.09 2.88
N ASP A 130 -24.01 -17.18 2.79
CA ASP A 130 -25.46 -17.13 2.95
C ASP A 130 -25.81 -17.16 4.45
N GLY A 131 -26.79 -16.35 4.86
CA GLY A 131 -27.23 -16.23 6.26
C GLY A 131 -27.15 -14.80 6.78
N SER A 132 -27.25 -14.64 8.10
CA SER A 132 -27.19 -13.36 8.81
C SER A 132 -26.02 -13.26 9.78
N SER A 133 -25.20 -14.31 9.92
CA SER A 133 -24.05 -14.27 10.82
C SER A 133 -22.86 -13.59 10.17
N LEU A 134 -22.13 -12.82 10.98
CA LEU A 134 -20.80 -12.33 10.68
C LEU A 134 -19.82 -12.99 11.64
N ASP A 135 -18.87 -13.70 11.07
CA ASP A 135 -17.81 -14.42 11.77
C ASP A 135 -16.47 -13.79 11.41
N TYR A 136 -15.60 -13.59 12.40
CA TYR A 136 -14.26 -13.12 12.13
C TYR A 136 -13.24 -13.79 13.04
N GLU A 137 -12.05 -13.99 12.47
CA GLU A 137 -10.87 -14.45 13.19
C GLU A 137 -9.63 -13.75 12.65
N GLY A 138 -8.62 -13.56 13.49
CA GLY A 138 -7.41 -12.90 13.04
C GLY A 138 -6.34 -12.84 14.10
N SER A 139 -5.26 -12.17 13.74
CA SER A 139 -4.24 -11.76 14.67
C SER A 139 -3.76 -10.36 14.32
N LEU A 140 -3.96 -9.41 15.23
CA LEU A 140 -3.61 -8.01 15.03
C LEU A 140 -2.33 -7.67 15.77
N LEU A 141 -1.61 -6.68 15.24
CA LEU A 141 -0.34 -6.23 15.80
C LEU A 141 -0.61 -5.11 16.81
N LEU A 142 -0.44 -5.40 18.10
CA LEU A 142 -0.75 -4.48 19.19
C LEU A 142 0.51 -4.10 19.99
N PRO A 143 0.63 -2.87 20.47
CA PRO A 143 1.73 -2.46 21.33
C PRO A 143 1.62 -3.11 22.72
N GLY A 144 2.75 -3.54 23.27
CA GLY A 144 2.84 -4.07 24.63
C GLY A 144 4.24 -4.59 24.95
N LYS A 145 4.69 -4.50 26.20
CA LYS A 145 5.96 -5.09 26.65
C LYS A 145 5.85 -6.60 26.87
N SER A 146 4.63 -7.11 26.97
CA SER A 146 4.28 -8.51 27.15
C SER A 146 3.01 -8.85 26.39
N GLN A 147 2.76 -10.16 26.19
CA GLN A 147 1.54 -10.66 25.56
C GLN A 147 0.27 -10.18 26.28
N SER A 148 0.26 -10.22 27.62
CA SER A 148 -0.91 -9.80 28.42
C SER A 148 -1.20 -8.29 28.31
N GLU A 149 -0.16 -7.47 28.14
CA GLU A 149 -0.34 -6.03 27.90
C GLU A 149 -0.91 -5.76 26.50
N ALA A 150 -0.48 -6.53 25.50
CA ALA A 150 -1.01 -6.44 24.14
C ALA A 150 -2.48 -6.93 24.05
N GLU A 151 -2.86 -7.95 24.81
CA GLU A 151 -4.25 -8.39 24.98
C GLU A 151 -5.12 -7.29 25.62
N SER A 152 -4.61 -6.66 26.68
CA SER A 152 -5.29 -5.52 27.32
C SER A 152 -5.40 -4.31 26.37
N ALA A 153 -4.45 -4.14 25.45
CA ALA A 153 -4.49 -3.10 24.42
C ALA A 153 -5.52 -3.45 23.33
N LEU A 154 -5.62 -4.72 22.93
CA LEU A 154 -6.62 -5.19 21.98
C LEU A 154 -8.04 -4.89 22.48
N GLU A 155 -8.36 -5.21 23.73
CA GLU A 155 -9.69 -4.93 24.32
C GLU A 155 -10.07 -3.44 24.30
N LYS A 156 -9.09 -2.55 24.35
CA LYS A 156 -9.31 -1.09 24.36
C LYS A 156 -9.35 -0.50 22.95
N LYS A 157 -8.58 -1.05 22.02
CA LYS A 157 -8.34 -0.49 20.68
C LYS A 157 -9.18 -1.13 19.59
N TRP A 158 -9.51 -2.42 19.70
CA TRP A 158 -10.40 -3.09 18.75
C TRP A 158 -11.84 -2.74 19.06
N LYS A 159 -12.51 -2.06 18.13
CA LYS A 159 -13.88 -1.58 18.28
C LYS A 159 -14.76 -2.21 17.23
N VAL A 160 -15.85 -2.82 17.67
CA VAL A 160 -16.95 -3.22 16.79
C VAL A 160 -18.18 -2.40 17.21
N LYS A 161 -18.63 -1.50 16.32
CA LYS A 161 -19.71 -0.55 16.60
C LYS A 161 -20.67 -0.45 15.43
N THR A 162 -21.89 -0.04 15.70
CA THR A 162 -22.91 0.23 14.68
C THR A 162 -23.18 1.72 14.62
N GLU A 163 -23.07 2.31 13.44
CA GLU A 163 -23.42 3.70 13.16
C GLU A 163 -24.43 3.71 12.00
N GLY A 164 -25.70 3.99 12.31
CA GLY A 164 -26.77 3.94 11.31
C GLY A 164 -27.01 2.53 10.75
N ASP A 165 -26.79 2.37 9.44
CA ASP A 165 -26.88 1.12 8.67
C ASP A 165 -25.52 0.41 8.48
N THR A 166 -24.47 0.95 9.09
CA THR A 166 -23.10 0.50 8.89
C THR A 166 -22.55 -0.15 10.16
N LEU A 167 -22.04 -1.37 10.03
CA LEU A 167 -21.25 -2.07 11.05
C LEU A 167 -19.78 -1.77 10.81
N ILE A 168 -19.10 -1.20 11.81
CA ILE A 168 -17.71 -0.75 11.72
C ILE A 168 -16.84 -1.64 12.61
N MET A 169 -15.83 -2.27 12.02
CA MET A 169 -14.78 -3.05 12.68
C MET A 169 -13.46 -2.29 12.52
N GLU A 170 -12.96 -1.68 13.59
CA GLU A 170 -11.84 -0.75 13.54
C GLU A 170 -10.78 -1.04 14.60
N LEU A 171 -9.51 -1.03 14.21
CA LEU A 171 -8.39 -1.00 15.14
C LEU A 171 -7.92 0.44 15.35
N ASP A 172 -8.27 1.02 16.49
CA ASP A 172 -7.92 2.38 16.87
C ASP A 172 -6.40 2.51 17.13
N THR A 173 -5.71 3.11 16.16
CA THR A 173 -4.29 3.43 16.25
C THR A 173 -4.09 4.93 16.42
N ASP A 174 -3.31 5.28 17.44
CA ASP A 174 -2.96 6.67 17.70
C ASP A 174 -2.20 7.21 16.49
N HIS A 175 -2.68 8.32 15.90
CA HIS A 175 -2.20 8.94 14.66
C HIS A 175 -0.76 9.52 14.73
N ASN A 176 0.05 9.10 15.70
CA ASN A 176 1.43 9.54 15.82
C ASN A 176 2.30 8.85 14.78
N TRP A 177 2.42 9.45 13.59
CA TRP A 177 3.26 8.94 12.49
C TRP A 177 4.73 8.63 12.88
N PHE A 178 5.24 9.22 13.98
CA PHE A 178 6.56 8.91 14.54
C PHE A 178 6.63 7.59 15.33
N SER A 179 5.52 7.08 15.88
CA SER A 179 5.54 5.79 16.61
C SER A 179 5.63 4.57 15.68
N ASN A 180 5.43 4.75 14.37
CA ASN A 180 5.43 3.67 13.38
C ASN A 180 6.77 3.48 12.66
N ILE A 181 7.84 4.19 13.04
CA ILE A 181 9.20 3.87 12.55
C ILE A 181 9.67 2.60 13.28
N GLN A 182 9.26 1.44 12.77
CA GLN A 182 9.63 0.13 13.29
C GLN A 182 10.88 -0.40 12.58
N PHE A 183 11.97 -0.58 13.32
CA PHE A 183 13.07 -1.45 12.93
C PHE A 183 12.93 -2.78 13.68
N GLY A 184 12.18 -3.71 13.09
CA GLY A 184 11.95 -5.04 13.66
C GLY A 184 11.63 -6.06 12.57
N PHE A 185 12.37 -7.16 12.56
CA PHE A 185 12.10 -8.30 11.68
C PHE A 185 11.05 -9.20 12.34
N ASN A 186 9.78 -8.78 12.36
CA ASN A 186 8.71 -9.67 12.82
C ASN A 186 8.36 -10.64 11.69
N THR A 187 8.48 -11.94 11.93
CA THR A 187 8.34 -12.98 10.89
C THR A 187 6.88 -13.35 10.60
N LYS A 188 5.93 -12.89 11.42
CA LYS A 188 4.50 -13.10 11.24
C LYS A 188 3.80 -11.75 11.05
N SER A 189 2.96 -11.68 10.02
CA SER A 189 2.21 -10.48 9.66
C SER A 189 0.80 -10.52 10.25
N PRO A 190 0.23 -9.37 10.66
CA PRO A 190 -1.15 -9.32 11.10
C PRO A 190 -2.10 -9.73 9.97
N TYR A 191 -3.23 -10.33 10.33
CA TYR A 191 -4.30 -10.68 9.39
C TYR A 191 -5.68 -10.67 10.05
N LEU A 192 -6.71 -10.52 9.22
CA LEU A 192 -8.11 -10.61 9.60
C LEU A 192 -8.88 -11.36 8.49
N ASN A 193 -9.52 -12.45 8.85
CA ASN A 193 -10.47 -13.16 8.01
C ASN A 193 -11.88 -12.82 8.49
N VAL A 194 -12.77 -12.45 7.58
CA VAL A 194 -14.16 -12.10 7.88
C VAL A 194 -15.08 -12.85 6.93
N SER A 195 -15.99 -13.65 7.47
CA SER A 195 -17.12 -14.21 6.75
C SER A 195 -18.34 -13.34 7.04
N VAL A 196 -18.98 -12.82 6.00
CA VAL A 196 -20.01 -11.79 6.10
C VAL A 196 -21.23 -12.18 5.26
N PRO A 197 -22.47 -11.82 5.64
CA PRO A 197 -23.62 -12.04 4.76
C PRO A 197 -23.38 -11.41 3.38
N SER A 198 -23.47 -12.22 2.33
CA SER A 198 -23.17 -11.81 0.95
C SER A 198 -24.04 -10.64 0.46
N SER A 199 -25.19 -10.38 1.09
CA SER A 199 -26.06 -9.24 0.82
C SER A 199 -25.53 -7.90 1.33
N LEU A 200 -24.50 -7.87 2.17
CA LEU A 200 -23.90 -6.61 2.63
C LEU A 200 -22.95 -6.02 1.59
N ALA A 201 -22.92 -4.70 1.53
CA ALA A 201 -21.81 -3.98 0.91
C ALA A 201 -20.61 -4.01 1.86
N VAL A 202 -19.40 -4.13 1.31
CA VAL A 202 -18.17 -4.19 2.10
C VAL A 202 -17.25 -3.03 1.75
N GLU A 203 -16.75 -2.33 2.76
CA GLU A 203 -15.68 -1.35 2.68
C GLU A 203 -14.45 -1.88 3.45
N VAL A 204 -13.28 -1.87 2.82
CA VAL A 204 -12.02 -2.26 3.46
C VAL A 204 -10.98 -1.15 3.29
N ASP A 205 -10.63 -0.51 4.40
CA ASP A 205 -9.58 0.51 4.49
C ASP A 205 -8.35 -0.06 5.20
N THR A 206 -7.20 -0.09 4.51
CA THR A 206 -5.92 -0.43 5.13
C THR A 206 -4.77 0.43 4.61
N SER A 207 -3.69 0.60 5.38
CA SER A 207 -2.50 1.27 4.85
C SER A 207 -1.57 0.27 4.18
N ASP A 208 -1.34 -0.88 4.81
CA ASP A 208 -0.40 -1.89 4.35
C ASP A 208 -0.97 -3.30 4.48
N GLY A 209 -0.92 -4.11 3.42
CA GLY A 209 -1.35 -5.51 3.44
C GLY A 209 -2.19 -5.90 2.25
N SER A 210 -2.21 -7.20 1.94
CA SER A 210 -3.01 -7.72 0.82
C SER A 210 -4.47 -7.86 1.21
N ILE A 211 -5.35 -7.68 0.22
CA ILE A 211 -6.80 -7.78 0.38
C ILE A 211 -7.29 -8.85 -0.58
N GLU A 212 -8.10 -9.76 -0.08
CA GLU A 212 -8.73 -10.84 -0.82
C GLU A 212 -10.22 -10.80 -0.50
N ALA A 213 -11.08 -10.61 -1.49
CA ALA A 213 -12.52 -10.49 -1.26
C ALA A 213 -13.32 -11.25 -2.33
N TRP A 214 -14.30 -12.05 -1.91
CA TRP A 214 -15.10 -12.86 -2.82
C TRP A 214 -16.52 -13.19 -2.34
N ASP A 215 -17.36 -13.67 -3.26
CA ASP A 215 -18.75 -14.12 -3.06
C ASP A 215 -19.71 -13.03 -2.54
N LEU A 216 -19.51 -11.78 -2.96
CA LEU A 216 -20.30 -10.62 -2.53
C LEU A 216 -21.41 -10.26 -3.54
N LYS A 217 -22.63 -9.99 -3.05
CA LYS A 217 -23.79 -9.66 -3.91
C LYS A 217 -24.04 -8.16 -4.06
N SER A 218 -23.77 -7.34 -3.03
CA SER A 218 -24.13 -5.91 -3.06
C SER A 218 -23.05 -5.02 -3.68
N GLY A 219 -21.78 -5.25 -3.37
CA GLY A 219 -20.66 -4.46 -3.87
C GLY A 219 -19.50 -4.39 -2.89
N LEU A 220 -18.38 -3.85 -3.36
CA LEU A 220 -17.13 -3.83 -2.62
C LEU A 220 -16.36 -2.54 -2.91
N VAL A 221 -15.88 -1.87 -1.87
CA VAL A 221 -14.99 -0.72 -1.93
C VAL A 221 -13.71 -1.06 -1.15
N VAL A 222 -12.55 -0.88 -1.78
CA VAL A 222 -11.26 -1.26 -1.22
C VAL A 222 -10.23 -0.14 -1.40
N ASP A 223 -9.60 0.27 -0.30
CA ASP A 223 -8.53 1.26 -0.29
C ASP A 223 -7.30 0.70 0.45
N THR A 224 -6.16 0.63 -0.26
CA THR A 224 -4.86 0.25 0.35
C THR A 224 -3.68 1.02 -0.20
N SER A 225 -2.78 1.53 0.64
CA SER A 225 -1.57 2.20 0.11
C SER A 225 -0.61 1.18 -0.51
N ASN A 226 -0.31 0.09 0.21
CA ASN A 226 0.64 -0.93 -0.22
C ASN A 226 0.06 -2.33 -0.03
N GLY A 227 -0.24 -3.04 -1.11
CA GLY A 227 -0.65 -4.45 -1.01
C GLY A 227 -1.30 -4.97 -2.27
N VAL A 228 -1.23 -6.29 -2.47
CA VAL A 228 -1.93 -6.94 -3.59
C VAL A 228 -3.41 -7.01 -3.28
N ILE A 229 -4.26 -6.57 -4.20
CA ILE A 229 -5.71 -6.71 -4.13
C ILE A 229 -6.13 -7.82 -5.08
N ASN A 230 -6.81 -8.84 -4.58
CA ASN A 230 -7.44 -9.89 -5.38
C ASN A 230 -8.94 -9.90 -5.07
N ILE A 231 -9.77 -9.66 -6.07
CA ILE A 231 -11.23 -9.62 -5.93
C ILE A 231 -11.82 -10.57 -6.97
N HIS A 232 -12.72 -11.45 -6.55
CA HIS A 232 -13.43 -12.31 -7.50
C HIS A 232 -14.88 -12.58 -7.09
N ASP A 233 -15.73 -12.94 -8.05
CA ASP A 233 -17.11 -13.39 -7.81
C ASP A 233 -17.96 -12.35 -7.04
N VAL A 234 -18.07 -11.14 -7.61
CA VAL A 234 -18.87 -10.04 -7.04
C VAL A 234 -20.01 -9.67 -8.00
N ALA A 235 -21.25 -9.83 -7.55
CA ALA A 235 -22.41 -9.45 -8.35
C ALA A 235 -22.62 -7.92 -8.39
N GLY A 236 -22.25 -7.24 -7.31
CA GLY A 236 -22.29 -5.78 -7.23
C GLY A 236 -21.14 -5.10 -7.99
N GLY A 237 -21.08 -3.77 -7.87
CA GLY A 237 -19.96 -2.99 -8.40
C GLY A 237 -18.72 -3.09 -7.50
N VAL A 238 -17.54 -2.96 -8.10
CA VAL A 238 -16.26 -2.91 -7.39
C VAL A 238 -15.58 -1.56 -7.57
N GLU A 239 -15.18 -0.93 -6.47
CA GLU A 239 -14.25 0.19 -6.46
C GLU A 239 -12.98 -0.21 -5.70
N ALA A 240 -11.81 -0.06 -6.32
CA ALA A 240 -10.56 -0.42 -5.66
C ALA A 240 -9.41 0.54 -6.02
N HIS A 241 -8.72 1.03 -4.98
CA HIS A 241 -7.59 1.93 -5.12
C HIS A 241 -6.35 1.39 -4.41
N THR A 242 -5.21 1.53 -5.08
CA THR A 242 -3.91 1.32 -4.45
C THR A 242 -2.80 2.22 -4.97
N SER A 243 -1.76 2.44 -4.16
CA SER A 243 -0.57 3.16 -4.64
C SER A 243 0.44 2.22 -5.28
N ASN A 244 0.89 1.20 -4.54
CA ASN A 244 1.99 0.33 -4.98
C ASN A 244 1.58 -1.13 -5.25
N GLY A 245 0.32 -1.47 -4.99
CA GLY A 245 -0.24 -2.80 -5.18
C GLY A 245 -0.63 -3.15 -6.62
N SER A 246 -0.52 -4.43 -6.98
CA SER A 246 -1.22 -4.97 -8.16
C SER A 246 -2.68 -5.28 -7.82
N LEU A 247 -3.58 -5.04 -8.77
CA LEU A 247 -4.98 -5.43 -8.67
C LEU A 247 -5.28 -6.57 -9.65
N THR A 248 -5.86 -7.65 -9.14
CA THR A 248 -6.46 -8.72 -9.93
C THR A 248 -7.95 -8.74 -9.61
N VAL A 249 -8.79 -8.56 -10.62
CA VAL A 249 -10.25 -8.50 -10.45
C VAL A 249 -10.90 -9.41 -11.47
N GLN A 250 -11.76 -10.33 -11.01
CA GLN A 250 -12.35 -11.40 -11.83
C GLN A 250 -13.85 -11.54 -11.58
N ASN A 251 -14.64 -11.92 -12.58
CA ASN A 251 -16.06 -12.28 -12.43
C ASN A 251 -16.90 -11.20 -11.72
N ILE A 252 -16.93 -9.99 -12.29
CA ILE A 252 -17.66 -8.84 -11.71
C ILE A 252 -18.89 -8.54 -12.56
N GLN A 253 -20.08 -8.51 -11.95
CA GLN A 253 -21.32 -8.28 -12.71
C GLN A 253 -21.75 -6.81 -12.76
N GLY A 254 -21.45 -6.03 -11.70
CA GLY A 254 -21.91 -4.65 -11.54
C GLY A 254 -21.00 -3.57 -12.14
N GLY A 255 -19.90 -3.94 -12.78
CA GLY A 255 -18.86 -3.01 -13.24
C GLY A 255 -17.75 -2.75 -12.23
N ALA A 256 -16.67 -2.11 -12.70
CA ALA A 256 -15.47 -1.89 -11.90
C ALA A 256 -14.84 -0.51 -12.12
N GLN A 257 -14.41 0.12 -11.02
CA GLN A 257 -13.59 1.33 -11.02
C GLN A 257 -12.29 1.06 -10.26
N LEU A 258 -11.18 1.06 -10.98
CA LEU A 258 -9.88 0.63 -10.45
C LEU A 258 -8.81 1.68 -10.68
N LYS A 259 -8.02 1.94 -9.64
CA LYS A 259 -6.91 2.89 -9.69
C LYS A 259 -5.67 2.31 -9.05
N SER A 260 -4.55 2.35 -9.76
CA SER A 260 -3.23 2.08 -9.21
C SER A 260 -2.26 3.21 -9.55
N SER A 261 -1.25 3.48 -8.72
CA SER A 261 -0.15 4.35 -9.15
C SER A 261 0.91 3.54 -9.87
N ASN A 262 1.37 2.43 -9.28
CA ASN A 262 2.53 1.69 -9.77
C ASN A 262 2.25 0.23 -10.17
N GLY A 263 1.23 -0.41 -9.60
CA GLY A 263 0.99 -1.82 -9.85
C GLY A 263 0.19 -2.10 -11.12
N ALA A 264 0.34 -3.33 -11.60
CA ALA A 264 -0.44 -3.83 -12.74
C ALA A 264 -1.92 -4.00 -12.36
N ILE A 265 -2.80 -3.79 -13.32
CA ILE A 265 -4.24 -4.06 -13.23
C ILE A 265 -4.54 -5.21 -14.19
N ILE A 266 -5.05 -6.32 -13.65
CA ILE A 266 -5.46 -7.50 -14.40
C ILE A 266 -6.95 -7.70 -14.18
N LEU A 267 -7.70 -7.75 -15.28
CA LEU A 267 -9.16 -7.77 -15.32
C LEU A 267 -9.60 -8.98 -16.15
N ASP A 268 -10.47 -9.80 -15.59
CA ASP A 268 -11.03 -10.97 -16.26
C ASP A 268 -12.54 -11.05 -16.04
N ASN A 269 -13.30 -11.34 -17.09
CA ASN A 269 -14.76 -11.50 -17.02
C ASN A 269 -15.50 -10.36 -16.25
N ILE A 270 -15.34 -9.12 -16.73
CA ILE A 270 -15.98 -7.93 -16.16
C ILE A 270 -17.18 -7.51 -17.01
N ASP A 271 -18.36 -7.51 -16.40
CA ASP A 271 -19.58 -6.97 -17.00
C ASP A 271 -19.78 -5.49 -16.65
N GLY A 272 -20.58 -4.81 -17.48
CA GLY A 272 -20.99 -3.44 -17.24
C GLY A 272 -19.88 -2.42 -17.53
N ALA A 273 -19.94 -1.29 -16.83
CA ALA A 273 -19.00 -0.19 -17.03
C ALA A 273 -17.65 -0.48 -16.37
N LEU A 274 -16.56 -0.14 -17.07
CA LEU A 274 -15.19 -0.34 -16.59
C LEU A 274 -14.41 0.98 -16.65
N THR A 275 -13.81 1.39 -15.54
CA THR A 275 -12.81 2.45 -15.50
C THR A 275 -11.54 1.92 -14.85
N ALA A 276 -10.44 1.86 -15.59
CA ALA A 276 -9.15 1.40 -15.06
C ALA A 276 -8.06 2.44 -15.30
N LYS A 277 -7.38 2.89 -14.25
CA LYS A 277 -6.34 3.92 -14.35
C LYS A 277 -5.05 3.46 -13.66
N SER A 278 -3.93 3.56 -14.37
CA SER A 278 -2.61 3.36 -13.78
C SER A 278 -1.67 4.53 -14.14
N SER A 279 -0.67 4.84 -13.30
CA SER A 279 0.39 5.77 -13.73
C SER A 279 1.52 5.00 -14.40
N ASN A 280 1.99 3.91 -13.80
CA ASN A 280 3.14 3.15 -14.29
C ASN A 280 2.84 1.69 -14.63
N GLY A 281 1.73 1.15 -14.14
CA GLY A 281 1.37 -0.25 -14.31
C GLY A 281 0.76 -0.54 -15.68
N LYS A 282 0.99 -1.76 -16.17
CA LYS A 282 0.26 -2.33 -17.30
C LYS A 282 -1.21 -2.57 -16.93
N ILE A 283 -2.10 -2.44 -17.90
CA ILE A 283 -3.51 -2.80 -17.78
C ILE A 283 -3.76 -3.96 -18.74
N THR A 284 -4.24 -5.09 -18.23
CA THR A 284 -4.59 -6.27 -19.03
C THR A 284 -6.05 -6.60 -18.76
N ILE A 285 -6.86 -6.65 -19.82
CA ILE A 285 -8.30 -6.87 -19.75
C ILE A 285 -8.64 -8.04 -20.66
N ASN A 286 -9.27 -9.09 -20.12
CA ASN A 286 -9.82 -10.21 -20.88
C ASN A 286 -11.31 -10.30 -20.55
N SER A 287 -12.18 -9.63 -21.30
CA SER A 287 -13.60 -9.55 -20.98
C SER A 287 -14.44 -9.23 -22.22
N ALA A 288 -15.71 -9.67 -22.21
CA ALA A 288 -16.69 -9.19 -23.18
C ALA A 288 -17.03 -7.72 -22.88
N VAL A 289 -17.23 -6.91 -23.92
CA VAL A 289 -17.65 -5.53 -23.73
C VAL A 289 -19.18 -5.50 -23.57
N THR A 290 -19.65 -5.34 -22.33
CA THR A 290 -21.09 -5.25 -22.01
C THR A 290 -21.49 -3.87 -21.45
N GLY A 291 -20.56 -2.90 -21.48
CA GLY A 291 -20.79 -1.53 -21.06
C GLY A 291 -19.70 -0.58 -21.53
N LYS A 292 -19.74 0.67 -21.06
CA LYS A 292 -18.75 1.69 -21.43
C LYS A 292 -17.43 1.47 -20.71
N TRP A 293 -16.32 1.44 -21.45
CA TRP A 293 -14.99 1.28 -20.89
C TRP A 293 -14.14 2.54 -21.08
N LYS A 294 -13.38 2.90 -20.03
CA LYS A 294 -12.38 3.96 -20.06
C LYS A 294 -11.11 3.52 -19.32
N CYS A 295 -10.08 3.18 -20.07
CA CYS A 295 -8.84 2.66 -19.51
C CYS A 295 -7.65 3.56 -19.90
N SER A 296 -6.81 3.92 -18.93
CA SER A 296 -5.66 4.77 -19.20
C SER A 296 -4.42 4.44 -18.38
N SER A 297 -3.23 4.48 -19.00
CA SER A 297 -1.95 4.34 -18.30
C SER A 297 -0.91 5.33 -18.79
N SER A 298 -0.24 6.08 -17.92
CA SER A 298 0.79 7.04 -18.39
C SER A 298 2.00 6.32 -19.01
N ASN A 299 2.52 5.28 -18.35
CA ASN A 299 3.73 4.58 -18.81
C ASN A 299 3.52 3.10 -19.14
N GLY A 300 2.41 2.50 -18.72
CA GLY A 300 2.14 1.08 -18.93
C GLY A 300 1.46 0.77 -20.27
N LYS A 301 1.72 -0.43 -20.79
CA LYS A 301 0.96 -1.00 -21.92
C LYS A 301 -0.49 -1.28 -21.51
N ILE A 302 -1.42 -1.07 -22.42
CA ILE A 302 -2.80 -1.55 -22.32
C ILE A 302 -2.96 -2.73 -23.29
N THR A 303 -3.40 -3.87 -22.78
CA THR A 303 -3.71 -5.07 -23.57
C THR A 303 -5.15 -5.46 -23.32
N VAL A 304 -5.93 -5.60 -24.38
CA VAL A 304 -7.34 -5.99 -24.33
C VAL A 304 -7.53 -7.24 -25.17
N GLY A 305 -7.94 -8.33 -24.54
CA GLY A 305 -8.43 -9.56 -25.15
C GLY A 305 -9.96 -9.56 -25.16
N LEU A 306 -10.54 -9.67 -26.34
CA LEU A 306 -11.99 -9.70 -26.57
C LEU A 306 -12.43 -11.09 -27.06
N PRO A 307 -13.66 -11.54 -26.74
CA PRO A 307 -14.23 -12.73 -27.37
C PRO A 307 -14.37 -12.57 -28.90
N THR A 308 -14.42 -13.70 -29.62
CA THR A 308 -14.57 -13.74 -31.09
C THR A 308 -15.77 -12.93 -31.58
N VAL A 309 -16.87 -12.95 -30.82
CA VAL A 309 -18.06 -12.13 -31.10
C VAL A 309 -18.09 -10.98 -30.08
N SER A 310 -17.86 -9.77 -30.57
CA SER A 310 -17.83 -8.55 -29.76
C SER A 310 -18.59 -7.41 -30.47
N ASP A 311 -19.23 -6.53 -29.68
CA ASP A 311 -19.99 -5.37 -30.17
C ASP A 311 -19.46 -4.08 -29.53
N ALA A 312 -18.44 -3.48 -30.13
CA ALA A 312 -17.73 -2.35 -29.54
C ALA A 312 -17.19 -1.37 -30.58
N LYS A 313 -17.33 -0.08 -30.29
CA LYS A 313 -16.57 0.99 -30.92
C LYS A 313 -15.37 1.31 -30.04
N ILE A 314 -14.19 0.95 -30.50
CA ILE A 314 -12.91 1.15 -29.81
C ILE A 314 -12.27 2.42 -30.35
N THR A 315 -11.82 3.28 -29.44
CA THR A 315 -10.98 4.45 -29.72
C THR A 315 -9.72 4.31 -28.88
N ALA A 316 -8.56 4.37 -29.52
CA ALA A 316 -7.28 4.23 -28.84
C ALA A 316 -6.31 5.35 -29.23
N ASP A 317 -5.59 5.87 -28.23
CA ASP A 317 -4.54 6.87 -28.42
C ASP A 317 -3.26 6.54 -27.62
N THR A 318 -2.11 6.89 -28.21
CA THR A 318 -0.81 6.86 -27.54
C THR A 318 0.10 8.00 -27.98
N SER A 319 0.91 8.57 -27.09
CA SER A 319 1.85 9.65 -27.47
C SER A 319 3.19 9.15 -28.00
N ASN A 320 3.78 8.13 -27.35
CA ASN A 320 5.12 7.60 -27.67
C ASN A 320 5.12 6.08 -27.84
N GLY A 321 3.95 5.49 -28.08
CA GLY A 321 3.77 4.05 -28.30
C GLY A 321 3.32 3.71 -29.71
N SER A 322 2.64 2.57 -29.83
CA SER A 322 2.01 2.13 -31.08
C SER A 322 0.69 1.41 -30.78
N LEU A 323 -0.21 1.43 -31.74
CA LEU A 323 -1.43 0.63 -31.72
C LEU A 323 -1.18 -0.71 -32.43
N LYS A 324 -1.62 -1.81 -31.84
CA LYS A 324 -1.40 -3.19 -32.34
C LYS A 324 -2.63 -4.07 -32.16
N GLY A 325 -2.60 -5.23 -32.80
CA GLY A 325 -3.56 -6.31 -32.61
C GLY A 325 -4.35 -6.63 -33.88
N ASN A 326 -5.23 -7.62 -33.81
CA ASN A 326 -5.93 -8.19 -34.96
C ASN A 326 -7.30 -7.55 -35.28
N VAL A 327 -7.71 -6.50 -34.57
CA VAL A 327 -8.95 -5.75 -34.87
C VAL A 327 -8.81 -4.88 -36.13
N PRO A 328 -9.92 -4.57 -36.85
CA PRO A 328 -9.89 -3.77 -38.07
C PRO A 328 -9.67 -2.29 -37.75
N TRP A 329 -8.43 -1.91 -37.44
CA TRP A 329 -8.04 -0.54 -37.15
C TRP A 329 -8.18 0.37 -38.38
N ASP A 330 -8.92 1.47 -38.21
CA ASP A 330 -8.84 2.68 -39.01
C ASP A 330 -7.88 3.65 -38.30
N LEU A 331 -6.64 3.72 -38.79
CA LEU A 331 -5.53 4.43 -38.15
C LEU A 331 -5.38 5.84 -38.71
N ASP A 332 -5.19 6.82 -37.82
CA ASP A 332 -4.71 8.16 -38.16
C ASP A 332 -3.27 8.31 -37.63
N GLY A 333 -2.31 7.86 -38.45
CA GLY A 333 -0.92 7.71 -38.03
C GLY A 333 -0.68 6.55 -37.06
N ASP A 334 0.40 6.61 -36.30
CA ASP A 334 0.81 5.53 -35.39
C ASP A 334 0.24 5.68 -33.96
N SER A 335 -0.29 6.86 -33.66
CA SER A 335 -0.65 7.33 -32.32
C SER A 335 -2.15 7.35 -32.04
N PHE A 336 -3.00 7.25 -33.06
CA PHE A 336 -4.46 7.30 -32.91
C PHE A 336 -5.13 6.32 -33.86
N GLY A 337 -6.20 5.68 -33.40
CA GLY A 337 -6.96 4.75 -34.22
C GLY A 337 -8.32 4.44 -33.64
N THR A 338 -9.24 4.05 -34.53
CA THR A 338 -10.56 3.55 -34.15
C THR A 338 -10.80 2.18 -34.76
N ALA A 339 -11.62 1.36 -34.11
CA ALA A 339 -12.08 0.08 -34.66
C ALA A 339 -13.55 -0.12 -34.31
N ILE A 340 -14.32 -0.70 -35.22
CA ILE A 340 -15.73 -1.05 -34.99
C ILE A 340 -15.87 -2.56 -35.10
N LEU A 341 -16.33 -3.18 -34.03
CA LEU A 341 -16.69 -4.59 -33.96
C LEU A 341 -18.22 -4.68 -33.84
N GLY A 342 -18.84 -5.59 -34.60
CA GLY A 342 -20.29 -5.75 -34.59
C GLY A 342 -21.04 -4.48 -35.03
N LYS A 343 -21.94 -3.98 -34.19
CA LYS A 343 -22.71 -2.74 -34.44
C LYS A 343 -22.01 -1.50 -33.88
N GLY A 344 -21.01 -1.68 -33.01
CA GLY A 344 -20.36 -0.61 -32.26
C GLY A 344 -21.22 -0.04 -31.13
N THR A 345 -22.10 -0.86 -30.52
CA THR A 345 -23.05 -0.38 -29.49
C THR A 345 -22.35 0.17 -28.25
N TYR A 346 -21.34 -0.53 -27.74
CA TYR A 346 -20.58 -0.13 -26.55
C TYR A 346 -19.32 0.65 -26.92
N THR A 347 -18.95 1.64 -26.12
CA THR A 347 -17.75 2.47 -26.36
C THR A 347 -16.59 2.03 -25.48
N VAL A 348 -15.41 1.87 -26.08
CA VAL A 348 -14.16 1.53 -25.38
C VAL A 348 -13.10 2.58 -25.68
N ASP A 349 -12.73 3.35 -24.66
CA ASP A 349 -11.69 4.39 -24.76
C ASP A 349 -10.40 3.92 -24.08
N LEU A 350 -9.31 3.82 -24.84
CA LEU A 350 -7.99 3.34 -24.36
C LEU A 350 -6.92 4.41 -24.59
N SER A 351 -6.23 4.89 -23.55
CA SER A 351 -5.23 5.95 -23.70
C SER A 351 -3.93 5.65 -22.95
N THR A 352 -2.78 5.92 -23.57
CA THR A 352 -1.49 5.83 -22.87
C THR A 352 -0.49 6.88 -23.33
N SER A 353 0.42 7.34 -22.48
CA SER A 353 1.43 8.32 -22.93
C SER A 353 2.66 7.64 -23.53
N ASN A 354 3.20 6.62 -22.86
CA ASN A 354 4.45 5.95 -23.27
C ASN A 354 4.29 4.46 -23.55
N GLY A 355 3.11 3.89 -23.25
CA GLY A 355 2.79 2.49 -23.53
C GLY A 355 2.28 2.27 -24.95
N SER A 356 2.26 1.01 -25.37
CA SER A 356 1.50 0.60 -26.56
C SER A 356 0.08 0.20 -26.15
N VAL A 357 -0.87 0.28 -27.08
CA VAL A 357 -2.20 -0.33 -26.93
C VAL A 357 -2.26 -1.54 -27.85
N THR A 358 -2.73 -2.68 -27.34
CA THR A 358 -2.90 -3.90 -28.12
C THR A 358 -4.31 -4.43 -27.88
N VAL A 359 -5.07 -4.62 -28.95
CA VAL A 359 -6.44 -5.15 -28.88
C VAL A 359 -6.57 -6.35 -29.81
N ASP A 360 -6.84 -7.51 -29.24
CA ASP A 360 -6.99 -8.76 -29.97
C ASP A 360 -8.35 -9.40 -29.68
N THR A 361 -9.02 -9.90 -30.72
CA THR A 361 -10.14 -10.83 -30.58
C THR A 361 -9.63 -12.26 -30.59
N ALA A 362 -10.24 -13.14 -29.79
CA ALA A 362 -10.00 -14.58 -29.86
C ALA A 362 -10.31 -15.10 -31.28
N GLU A 363 -9.42 -15.95 -31.81
CA GLU A 363 -9.55 -16.58 -33.12
C GLU A 363 -10.73 -17.56 -33.21
#